data_AF-M1PHV3-F1
#
_entry.id   AF-M1PHV3-F1
#
_cell.length_a   1.000
_cell.length_b   1.000
_cell.length_c   1.000
_cell.angle_alpha   90.00
_cell.angle_beta   90.00
_cell.angle_gamma   90.00
#
_symmetry.space_group_name_H-M   'P 1'
#
loop_
_entity.id
_entity.type
_entity.pdbx_description
1 polymer ?
#
loop_
_entity_poly.entity_id
_entity_poly.type
_entity_poly.pdbx_seq_one_letter_code
_entity_poly.pdbx_strand_id
1 'polypeptide(L)'
;MMKCKQLSISLMVISIWLLALQSSSFAGATVSADKYKAGDTITIEGQIEPGQDLYIAVAQQAMFKGNVTEFAGQSSVGTYEKKKLPQNGEKAGFTMDTEIPPLYYMLTTNREAFGSDVDKKFGGPSFLFKKGQGLYNTTMFKLKKNFDEVAAKDMLGPIKTAEQWNMFKWGHENSYGIDTVVKEGNKKGKVVIFARSVIGDASSGNYWDKGTSINLDKATGNFKASFKSFRHTAPDTGFDVYVNGTKSGSYTIEKNGFWLAKGYRYMNPLVVVIGAILVGTYFSMIGAAGGMLMGAFQALFVQTAGPVGINAANVLRPSNIALTLFSPLGSFYRFAVVEKRVAWPVGLSFGAGIFIGSIWLGTYVTQYVSMTAYKEWLGVLVVIMGIKTLMELTPGAMNKRKNIKAMTQKFNAAVKKAKETGEAMEMGSIEPIKTGITDYRFKFWGEEFRINPLLFAILGIIVGIVSRAFGIGGGFLLVPMMTTIAALPMYVAVPISLVGTCFSSIGSFIGYVLNGYLPDMVLAGAIIIGGFAGGMLGSRCQKMFSEKTLKIVLACTLFFLFFRFLKIEYWI
;
A
#
# COMPACT_ATOMS: atom_id res chain seq x y z
N MET A 1 85.33 4.29 -29.30
CA MET A 1 84.03 3.60 -29.39
C MET A 1 83.33 3.31 -28.04
N MET A 2 84.02 3.18 -26.90
CA MET A 2 83.37 2.88 -25.60
C MET A 2 82.54 4.03 -25.00
N LYS A 3 82.97 5.30 -25.12
CA LYS A 3 82.22 6.45 -24.57
C LYS A 3 80.85 6.69 -25.23
N CYS A 4 80.68 6.29 -26.48
CA CYS A 4 79.42 6.46 -27.22
C CYS A 4 78.35 5.43 -26.80
N LYS A 5 78.76 4.22 -26.39
CA LYS A 5 77.84 3.19 -25.87
C LYS A 5 77.30 3.52 -24.47
N GLN A 6 78.13 4.08 -23.58
CA GLN A 6 77.68 4.49 -22.24
C GLN A 6 76.69 5.67 -22.26
N LEU A 7 76.86 6.59 -23.22
CA LEU A 7 75.93 7.72 -23.38
C LEU A 7 74.56 7.25 -23.91
N SER A 8 74.57 6.30 -24.86
CA SER A 8 73.33 5.74 -25.43
C SER A 8 72.55 4.90 -24.41
N ILE A 9 73.25 4.13 -23.57
CA ILE A 9 72.61 3.36 -22.48
C ILE A 9 72.04 4.30 -21.41
N SER A 10 72.75 5.38 -21.06
CA SER A 10 72.23 6.36 -20.08
C SER A 10 71.01 7.12 -20.60
N LEU A 11 71.00 7.50 -21.88
CA LEU A 11 69.83 8.11 -22.53
C LEU A 11 68.64 7.15 -22.57
N MET A 12 68.87 5.86 -22.85
CA MET A 12 67.82 4.84 -22.88
C MET A 12 67.22 4.58 -21.49
N VAL A 13 68.05 4.55 -20.44
CA VAL A 13 67.60 4.41 -19.04
C VAL A 13 66.84 5.66 -18.58
N ILE A 14 67.27 6.86 -18.97
CA ILE A 14 66.55 8.11 -18.66
C ILE A 14 65.19 8.17 -19.39
N SER A 15 65.08 7.68 -20.63
CA SER A 15 63.80 7.58 -21.33
C SER A 15 62.87 6.53 -20.72
N ILE A 16 63.39 5.41 -20.22
CA ILE A 16 62.59 4.40 -19.49
C ILE A 16 62.14 4.94 -18.13
N TRP A 17 62.97 5.74 -17.46
CA TRP A 17 62.60 6.44 -16.21
C TRP A 17 61.58 7.57 -16.42
N LEU A 18 61.68 8.32 -17.53
CA LEU A 18 60.71 9.35 -17.91
C LEU A 18 59.36 8.76 -18.36
N LEU A 19 59.37 7.58 -18.99
CA LEU A 19 58.14 6.82 -19.30
C LEU A 19 57.51 6.20 -18.04
N ALA A 20 58.31 5.84 -17.04
CA ALA A 20 57.82 5.38 -15.74
C ALA A 20 57.27 6.51 -14.84
N LEU A 21 57.60 7.77 -15.12
CA LEU A 21 57.09 8.94 -14.41
C LEU A 21 55.73 9.45 -14.92
N GLN A 22 55.16 8.84 -15.97
CA GLN A 22 53.83 9.18 -16.49
C GLN A 22 52.72 8.21 -16.08
N SER A 23 52.97 7.26 -15.19
CA SER A 23 51.87 6.61 -14.46
C SER A 23 51.46 7.51 -13.30
N SER A 24 50.88 8.67 -13.60
CA SER A 24 50.03 9.36 -12.63
C SER A 24 48.85 8.43 -12.34
N SER A 25 48.95 7.66 -11.26
CA SER A 25 47.81 6.97 -10.68
C SER A 25 46.77 8.05 -10.38
N PHE A 26 45.72 8.15 -11.21
CA PHE A 26 44.57 8.97 -10.88
C PHE A 26 44.08 8.51 -9.51
N ALA A 27 44.10 9.44 -8.56
CA ALA A 27 43.71 9.16 -7.18
C ALA A 27 42.30 8.57 -7.20
N GLY A 28 42.17 7.34 -6.67
CA GLY A 28 40.93 6.60 -6.69
C GLY A 28 39.78 7.41 -6.07
N ALA A 29 38.57 7.25 -6.62
CA ALA A 29 37.40 7.89 -6.05
C ALA A 29 37.16 7.43 -4.61
N THR A 30 36.78 8.35 -3.75
CA THR A 30 36.52 8.13 -2.32
C THR A 30 35.06 8.40 -2.01
N VAL A 31 34.51 7.57 -1.11
CA VAL A 31 33.20 7.80 -0.52
C VAL A 31 33.41 8.62 0.75
N SER A 32 32.62 9.68 0.97
CA SER A 32 32.89 10.61 2.07
C SER A 32 32.74 10.00 3.48
N ALA A 33 32.09 8.84 3.63
CA ALA A 33 31.98 8.09 4.87
C ALA A 33 31.72 6.60 4.60
N ASP A 34 32.09 5.74 5.54
CA ASP A 34 31.84 4.29 5.46
C ASP A 34 30.42 3.90 5.94
N LYS A 35 29.76 4.80 6.66
CA LYS A 35 28.46 4.57 7.31
C LYS A 35 27.52 5.74 7.10
N TYR A 36 26.30 5.43 6.68
CA TYR A 36 25.23 6.41 6.46
C TYR A 36 23.94 5.91 7.09
N LYS A 37 23.02 6.80 7.48
CA LYS A 37 21.66 6.39 7.83
C LYS A 37 20.79 6.30 6.58
N ALA A 38 19.76 5.46 6.61
CA ALA A 38 18.83 5.36 5.48
C ALA A 38 18.18 6.71 5.16
N GLY A 39 18.30 7.16 3.91
CA GLY A 39 17.82 8.46 3.45
C GLY A 39 18.86 9.58 3.49
N ASP A 40 20.05 9.33 4.02
CA ASP A 40 21.16 10.29 4.01
C ASP A 40 21.67 10.51 2.58
N THR A 41 22.34 11.66 2.40
CA THR A 41 22.99 12.01 1.14
C THR A 41 24.39 11.40 1.12
N ILE A 42 24.61 10.52 0.15
CA ILE A 42 25.92 9.92 -0.11
C ILE A 42 26.66 10.84 -1.06
N THR A 43 27.92 11.11 -0.77
CA THR A 43 28.79 11.94 -1.61
C THR A 43 30.02 11.13 -2.02
N ILE A 44 30.35 11.20 -3.30
CA ILE A 44 31.42 10.47 -3.95
C ILE A 44 32.25 11.51 -4.70
N GLU A 45 33.54 11.57 -4.37
CA GLU A 45 34.48 12.55 -4.92
C GLU A 45 35.71 11.83 -5.43
N GLY A 46 36.29 12.33 -6.51
CA GLY A 46 37.48 11.74 -7.09
C GLY A 46 37.90 12.43 -8.37
N GLN A 47 38.81 11.78 -9.07
CA GLN A 47 39.30 12.25 -10.36
C GLN A 47 39.19 11.11 -11.37
N ILE A 48 38.61 11.41 -12.54
CA ILE A 48 38.62 10.54 -13.72
C ILE A 48 39.58 11.10 -14.77
N GLU A 49 39.82 10.34 -15.84
CA GLU A 49 40.59 10.86 -16.98
C GLU A 49 39.90 12.10 -17.58
N PRO A 50 40.65 13.19 -17.82
CA PRO A 50 40.10 14.40 -18.44
C PRO A 50 39.38 14.11 -19.76
N GLY A 51 38.26 14.80 -19.98
CA GLY A 51 37.43 14.66 -21.18
C GLY A 51 36.46 13.47 -21.20
N GLN A 52 36.57 12.51 -20.26
CA GLN A 52 35.61 11.41 -20.16
C GLN A 52 34.26 11.84 -19.55
N ASP A 53 33.21 11.11 -19.90
CA ASP A 53 31.95 11.19 -19.17
C ASP A 53 32.05 10.42 -17.84
N LEU A 54 31.28 10.86 -16.85
CA LEU A 54 31.28 10.25 -15.53
C LEU A 54 30.19 9.18 -15.44
N TYR A 55 30.57 7.99 -14.96
CA TYR A 55 29.67 6.89 -14.66
C TYR A 55 29.96 6.36 -13.26
N ILE A 56 28.99 6.45 -12.37
CA ILE A 56 29.10 5.93 -11.00
C ILE A 56 27.98 4.91 -10.78
N ALA A 57 28.33 3.63 -10.73
CA ALA A 57 27.41 2.57 -10.35
C ALA A 57 27.52 2.30 -8.85
N VAL A 58 26.41 2.44 -8.14
CA VAL A 58 26.28 2.14 -6.71
C VAL A 58 25.32 0.96 -6.57
N ALA A 59 25.80 -0.17 -6.08
CA ALA A 59 25.05 -1.42 -6.08
C ALA A 59 25.03 -2.06 -4.69
N GLN A 60 23.87 -2.54 -4.27
CA GLN A 60 23.73 -3.34 -3.06
C GLN A 60 24.57 -4.62 -3.17
N GLN A 61 25.31 -4.95 -2.11
CA GLN A 61 26.19 -6.14 -2.07
C GLN A 61 25.39 -7.45 -2.09
N ALA A 62 24.27 -7.50 -1.38
CA ALA A 62 23.38 -8.65 -1.40
C ALA A 62 22.57 -8.68 -2.71
N MET A 63 22.92 -9.62 -3.59
CA MET A 63 22.26 -9.83 -4.87
C MET A 63 20.95 -10.59 -4.68
N PHE A 64 19.90 -10.16 -5.37
CA PHE A 64 18.63 -10.87 -5.42
C PHE A 64 18.63 -11.89 -6.55
N LYS A 65 18.11 -13.08 -6.25
CA LYS A 65 17.99 -14.21 -7.18
C LYS A 65 16.60 -14.85 -7.06
N GLY A 66 16.01 -15.19 -8.19
CA GLY A 66 14.59 -15.57 -8.30
C GLY A 66 14.18 -16.87 -7.58
N ASN A 67 15.12 -17.81 -7.41
CA ASN A 67 14.88 -19.09 -6.72
C ASN A 67 15.24 -19.09 -5.23
N VAL A 68 15.71 -17.96 -4.70
CA VAL A 68 16.13 -17.88 -3.30
C VAL A 68 14.92 -18.04 -2.39
N THR A 69 15.05 -18.85 -1.35
CA THR A 69 14.03 -19.09 -0.33
C THR A 69 14.10 -18.11 0.83
N GLU A 70 15.23 -17.44 1.03
CA GLU A 70 15.43 -16.40 2.03
C GLU A 70 16.32 -15.26 1.51
N PHE A 71 15.83 -14.01 1.53
CA PHE A 71 16.61 -12.82 1.15
C PHE A 71 16.62 -11.83 2.29
N ALA A 72 17.81 -11.41 2.74
CA ALA A 72 18.01 -10.49 3.86
C ALA A 72 17.26 -10.91 5.15
N GLY A 73 17.31 -12.20 5.51
CA GLY A 73 16.70 -12.74 6.73
C GLY A 73 15.18 -12.98 6.66
N GLN A 74 14.59 -12.98 5.46
CA GLN A 74 13.15 -13.11 5.27
C GLN A 74 12.81 -14.10 4.16
N SER A 75 11.80 -14.96 4.39
CA SER A 75 11.36 -15.95 3.40
C SER A 75 10.89 -15.29 2.10
N SER A 76 11.56 -15.58 0.98
CA SER A 76 11.60 -14.69 -0.18
C SER A 76 10.74 -15.09 -1.37
N VAL A 77 9.87 -16.12 -1.28
CA VAL A 77 8.92 -16.39 -2.37
C VAL A 77 7.55 -16.85 -1.87
N GLY A 78 6.57 -15.98 -1.98
CA GLY A 78 5.16 -16.29 -1.74
C GLY A 78 4.59 -17.18 -2.84
N THR A 79 3.48 -17.87 -2.55
CA THR A 79 2.84 -18.82 -3.48
C THR A 79 2.46 -18.19 -4.82
N TYR A 80 2.13 -16.90 -4.85
CA TYR A 80 1.83 -16.17 -6.08
C TYR A 80 3.09 -15.87 -6.90
N GLU A 81 4.14 -15.42 -6.22
CA GLU A 81 5.43 -15.04 -6.81
C GLU A 81 6.14 -16.26 -7.41
N LYS A 82 6.07 -17.42 -6.74
CA LYS A 82 6.58 -18.72 -7.24
C LYS A 82 5.98 -19.10 -8.60
N LYS A 83 4.74 -18.68 -8.88
CA LYS A 83 4.06 -18.96 -10.14
C LYS A 83 4.31 -17.88 -11.20
N LYS A 84 4.37 -16.60 -10.79
CA LYS A 84 4.42 -15.47 -11.71
C LYS A 84 5.83 -15.05 -12.12
N LEU A 85 6.80 -15.12 -11.21
CA LEU A 85 8.16 -14.68 -11.51
C LEU A 85 8.79 -15.53 -12.64
N PRO A 86 8.69 -16.88 -12.65
CA PRO A 86 9.20 -17.70 -13.76
C PRO A 86 8.57 -17.35 -15.11
N GLN A 87 7.24 -17.26 -15.16
CA GLN A 87 6.50 -16.90 -16.39
C GLN A 87 6.88 -15.54 -16.95
N ASN A 88 7.22 -14.58 -16.07
CA ASN A 88 7.66 -13.27 -16.49
C ASN A 88 9.14 -13.27 -16.90
N GLY A 89 9.98 -14.08 -16.24
CA GLY A 89 11.38 -14.28 -16.59
C GLY A 89 11.55 -14.83 -18.01
N GLU A 90 10.81 -15.89 -18.35
CA GLU A 90 10.80 -16.46 -19.71
C GLU A 90 10.45 -15.40 -20.78
N LYS A 91 9.45 -14.55 -20.50
CA LYS A 91 9.02 -13.49 -21.42
C LYS A 91 10.00 -12.33 -21.53
N ALA A 92 10.74 -12.06 -20.46
CA ALA A 92 11.66 -10.94 -20.36
C ALA A 92 13.10 -11.32 -20.72
N GLY A 93 13.41 -12.61 -20.83
CA GLY A 93 14.75 -13.11 -21.17
C GLY A 93 15.70 -13.19 -19.97
N PHE A 94 15.21 -13.66 -18.82
CA PHE A 94 16.03 -13.99 -17.64
C PHE A 94 15.54 -15.26 -16.96
N THR A 95 16.43 -15.94 -16.23
CA THR A 95 16.14 -17.19 -15.52
C THR A 95 15.93 -16.93 -14.02
N MET A 96 15.46 -17.94 -13.27
CA MET A 96 15.40 -17.81 -11.80
C MET A 96 16.78 -17.83 -11.15
N ASP A 97 17.82 -18.20 -11.90
CA ASP A 97 19.20 -18.18 -11.45
C ASP A 97 19.92 -16.85 -11.70
N THR A 98 19.33 -15.98 -12.52
CA THR A 98 19.85 -14.64 -12.76
C THR A 98 19.85 -13.81 -11.47
N GLU A 99 20.96 -13.15 -11.19
CA GLU A 99 21.14 -12.35 -9.97
C GLU A 99 21.35 -10.86 -10.28
N ILE A 100 20.63 -9.98 -9.59
CA ILE A 100 20.80 -8.52 -9.72
C ILE A 100 20.78 -7.81 -8.36
N PRO A 101 21.46 -6.67 -8.22
CA PRO A 101 21.34 -5.84 -7.02
C PRO A 101 19.94 -5.21 -6.93
N PRO A 102 19.18 -5.41 -5.83
CA PRO A 102 17.84 -4.84 -5.67
C PRO A 102 17.81 -3.31 -5.63
N LEU A 103 18.80 -2.72 -4.96
CA LEU A 103 19.03 -1.28 -4.94
C LEU A 103 20.28 -1.01 -5.76
N TYR A 104 20.09 -0.24 -6.83
CA TYR A 104 21.13 0.07 -7.80
C TYR A 104 20.90 1.47 -8.35
N TYR A 105 21.97 2.27 -8.36
CA TYR A 105 21.97 3.66 -8.81
C TYR A 105 23.11 3.86 -9.80
N MET A 106 22.80 4.37 -11.00
CA MET A 106 23.78 4.80 -11.98
C MET A 106 23.73 6.32 -12.06
N LEU A 107 24.68 7.02 -11.45
CA LEU A 107 24.82 8.47 -11.59
C LEU A 107 25.68 8.74 -12.82
N THR A 108 25.19 9.56 -13.75
CA THR A 108 25.93 9.85 -14.97
C THR A 108 25.64 11.22 -15.57
N THR A 109 26.66 11.80 -16.21
CA THR A 109 26.52 12.98 -17.08
C THR A 109 25.93 12.62 -18.45
N ASN A 110 25.90 11.34 -18.83
CA ASN A 110 25.44 10.85 -20.12
C ASN A 110 24.37 9.75 -19.96
N ARG A 111 23.13 10.18 -19.67
CA ARG A 111 22.00 9.25 -19.47
C ARG A 111 21.61 8.51 -20.75
N GLU A 112 21.81 9.12 -21.91
CA GLU A 112 21.37 8.59 -23.21
C GLU A 112 22.10 7.31 -23.60
N ALA A 113 23.29 7.08 -23.01
CA ALA A 113 24.04 5.83 -23.10
C ALA A 113 23.23 4.61 -22.60
N PHE A 114 22.27 4.80 -21.69
CA PHE A 114 21.51 3.72 -21.05
C PHE A 114 20.04 3.65 -21.48
N GLY A 115 19.49 4.73 -22.05
CA GLY A 115 18.04 4.82 -22.27
C GLY A 115 17.57 6.13 -22.90
N SER A 116 16.26 6.36 -22.84
CA SER A 116 15.60 7.55 -23.39
C SER A 116 14.29 7.88 -22.67
N ASP A 117 13.95 9.17 -22.60
CA ASP A 117 12.67 9.64 -22.08
C ASP A 117 11.51 9.36 -23.04
N VAL A 118 10.37 8.88 -22.52
CA VAL A 118 9.15 8.58 -23.28
C VAL A 118 7.90 9.03 -22.53
N ASP A 119 6.91 9.51 -23.26
CA ASP A 119 5.60 9.86 -22.71
C ASP A 119 4.68 8.64 -22.59
N LYS A 120 3.94 8.56 -21.48
CA LYS A 120 3.05 7.46 -21.13
C LYS A 120 1.73 7.97 -20.60
N LYS A 121 0.65 7.59 -21.29
CA LYS A 121 -0.72 7.91 -20.88
C LYS A 121 -1.35 6.84 -20.00
N PHE A 122 -2.14 7.25 -19.01
CA PHE A 122 -2.79 6.34 -18.06
C PHE A 122 -4.07 6.88 -17.39
N GLY A 123 -4.78 6.00 -16.68
CA GLY A 123 -5.99 6.33 -15.93
C GLY A 123 -7.26 6.29 -16.79
N GLY A 124 -8.41 6.09 -16.13
CA GLY A 124 -9.72 5.94 -16.76
C GLY A 124 -10.26 4.50 -16.71
N PRO A 125 -11.60 4.33 -16.73
CA PRO A 125 -12.24 3.01 -16.74
C PRO A 125 -11.85 2.18 -17.96
N SER A 126 -11.50 0.91 -17.74
CA SER A 126 -11.02 -0.03 -18.78
C SER A 126 -12.03 -0.31 -19.89
N PHE A 127 -13.32 -0.09 -19.65
CA PHE A 127 -14.38 -0.24 -20.64
C PHE A 127 -14.56 0.98 -21.56
N LEU A 128 -13.99 2.14 -21.18
CA LEU A 128 -14.02 3.38 -21.96
C LEU A 128 -12.68 3.66 -22.66
N PHE A 129 -11.58 3.20 -22.07
CA PHE A 129 -10.23 3.56 -22.45
C PHE A 129 -9.40 2.31 -22.83
N LYS A 130 -8.93 2.24 -24.08
CA LYS A 130 -8.04 1.16 -24.55
C LYS A 130 -6.62 1.30 -23.97
N LYS A 131 -5.83 0.23 -24.01
CA LYS A 131 -4.42 0.20 -23.54
C LYS A 131 -3.61 1.31 -24.24
N GLY A 132 -3.11 2.28 -23.47
CA GLY A 132 -2.35 3.43 -23.98
C GLY A 132 -3.17 4.71 -24.22
N GLN A 133 -4.49 4.65 -24.11
CA GLN A 133 -5.37 5.83 -24.13
C GLN A 133 -5.81 6.16 -22.71
N GLY A 134 -4.95 6.79 -21.94
CA GLY A 134 -5.30 7.22 -20.58
C GLY A 134 -5.72 8.68 -20.50
N LEU A 135 -6.46 9.02 -19.44
CA LEU A 135 -6.85 10.41 -19.11
C LEU A 135 -5.67 11.34 -18.77
N TYR A 136 -4.54 10.78 -18.32
CA TYR A 136 -3.39 11.52 -17.80
C TYR A 136 -2.12 11.18 -18.57
N ASN A 137 -1.15 12.11 -18.66
CA ASN A 137 0.17 11.90 -19.26
C ASN A 137 1.30 12.03 -18.21
N THR A 138 2.37 11.25 -18.38
CA THR A 138 3.61 11.33 -17.58
C THR A 138 4.82 10.90 -18.40
N THR A 139 5.99 11.46 -18.11
CA THR A 139 7.26 11.11 -18.76
C THR A 139 7.98 10.01 -17.97
N MET A 140 8.54 9.02 -18.66
CA MET A 140 9.21 7.82 -18.14
C MET A 140 10.56 7.63 -18.83
N PHE A 141 11.61 7.31 -18.09
CA PHE A 141 12.89 6.91 -18.68
C PHE A 141 12.86 5.40 -18.97
N LYS A 142 13.05 5.01 -20.23
CA LYS A 142 13.13 3.60 -20.65
C LYS A 142 14.58 3.21 -20.93
N LEU A 143 14.96 2.04 -20.44
CA LEU A 143 16.29 1.49 -20.69
C LEU A 143 16.36 0.87 -22.10
N LYS A 144 17.57 0.82 -22.65
CA LYS A 144 17.82 0.19 -23.97
C LYS A 144 17.32 -1.26 -23.98
N LYS A 145 16.75 -1.66 -25.11
CA LYS A 145 16.06 -2.95 -25.21
C LYS A 145 17.06 -4.10 -25.14
N ASN A 146 18.16 -3.98 -25.88
CA ASN A 146 19.21 -4.99 -25.92
C ASN A 146 20.42 -4.53 -25.11
N PHE A 147 21.12 -5.48 -24.49
CA PHE A 147 22.31 -5.17 -23.69
C PHE A 147 23.44 -4.58 -24.56
N ASP A 148 23.56 -5.05 -25.81
CA ASP A 148 24.57 -4.55 -26.74
C ASP A 148 24.30 -3.12 -27.26
N GLU A 149 23.09 -2.60 -27.08
CA GLU A 149 22.75 -1.21 -27.41
C GLU A 149 23.17 -0.22 -26.30
N VAL A 150 23.61 -0.72 -25.15
CA VAL A 150 24.08 0.11 -24.04
C VAL A 150 25.52 0.53 -24.32
N ALA A 151 25.73 1.79 -24.71
CA ALA A 151 27.04 2.31 -25.11
C ALA A 151 28.07 2.21 -23.98
N ALA A 152 27.64 2.42 -22.74
CA ALA A 152 28.48 2.37 -21.53
C ALA A 152 28.29 1.06 -20.73
N LYS A 153 28.10 -0.09 -21.41
CA LYS A 153 27.80 -1.37 -20.74
C LYS A 153 28.88 -1.83 -19.75
N ASP A 154 30.14 -1.53 -20.01
CA ASP A 154 31.26 -1.87 -19.13
C ASP A 154 31.25 -1.05 -17.81
N MET A 155 30.47 0.03 -17.77
CA MET A 155 30.37 0.92 -16.61
C MET A 155 29.30 0.46 -15.59
N LEU A 156 28.54 -0.60 -15.90
CA LEU A 156 27.39 -1.05 -15.11
C LEU A 156 27.75 -1.75 -13.78
N GLY A 157 29.03 -1.95 -13.49
CA GLY A 157 29.52 -2.57 -12.26
C GLY A 157 29.16 -4.07 -12.19
N PRO A 158 28.29 -4.52 -11.26
CA PRO A 158 27.95 -5.93 -11.11
C PRO A 158 27.03 -6.51 -12.19
N ILE A 159 26.38 -5.68 -13.01
CA ILE A 159 25.54 -6.13 -14.12
C ILE A 159 26.43 -6.31 -15.36
N LYS A 160 26.71 -7.56 -15.73
CA LYS A 160 27.68 -7.90 -16.79
C LYS A 160 27.08 -8.72 -17.93
N THR A 161 25.94 -9.37 -17.71
CA THR A 161 25.33 -10.26 -18.71
C THR A 161 24.02 -9.70 -19.24
N ALA A 162 23.63 -10.15 -20.44
CA ALA A 162 22.35 -9.78 -21.04
C ALA A 162 21.15 -10.24 -20.19
N GLU A 163 21.25 -11.38 -19.51
CA GLU A 163 20.21 -11.85 -18.58
C GLU A 163 20.05 -10.91 -17.39
N GLN A 164 21.17 -10.49 -16.77
CA GLN A 164 21.14 -9.54 -15.65
C GLN A 164 20.55 -8.19 -16.10
N TRP A 165 20.93 -7.70 -17.28
CA TRP A 165 20.35 -6.48 -17.85
C TRP A 165 18.84 -6.61 -18.09
N ASN A 166 18.40 -7.74 -18.64
CA ASN A 166 16.98 -8.01 -18.89
C ASN A 166 16.17 -8.06 -17.59
N MET A 167 16.69 -8.74 -16.57
CA MET A 167 16.07 -8.81 -15.24
C MET A 167 16.02 -7.43 -14.59
N PHE A 168 17.10 -6.66 -14.67
CA PHE A 168 17.20 -5.30 -14.14
C PHE A 168 16.21 -4.36 -14.84
N LYS A 169 16.18 -4.34 -16.18
CA LYS A 169 15.22 -3.58 -16.97
C LYS A 169 13.78 -3.95 -16.64
N TRP A 170 13.49 -5.24 -16.56
CA TRP A 170 12.17 -5.71 -16.16
C TRP A 170 11.80 -5.25 -14.73
N GLY A 171 12.76 -5.35 -13.80
CA GLY A 171 12.65 -4.87 -12.42
C GLY A 171 12.50 -3.34 -12.30
N HIS A 172 12.99 -2.59 -13.29
CA HIS A 172 12.98 -1.13 -13.35
C HIS A 172 11.72 -0.55 -14.02
N GLU A 173 11.17 -1.23 -15.03
CA GLU A 173 10.09 -0.71 -15.88
C GLU A 173 8.71 -1.34 -15.57
N ASN A 174 8.69 -2.55 -15.03
CA ASN A 174 7.45 -3.27 -14.75
C ASN A 174 6.98 -3.03 -13.31
N SER A 175 5.71 -2.67 -13.12
CA SER A 175 5.16 -2.46 -11.78
C SER A 175 5.32 -3.69 -10.86
N TYR A 176 5.14 -4.88 -11.42
CA TYR A 176 5.35 -6.11 -10.67
C TYR A 176 6.84 -6.32 -10.39
N GLY A 177 7.72 -6.06 -11.35
CA GLY A 177 9.17 -6.14 -11.16
C GLY A 177 9.70 -5.19 -10.10
N ILE A 178 9.17 -3.97 -10.03
CA ILE A 178 9.50 -2.99 -8.98
C ILE A 178 8.96 -3.46 -7.63
N ASP A 179 7.68 -3.79 -7.57
CA ASP A 179 7.08 -4.25 -6.31
C ASP A 179 7.68 -5.60 -5.83
N THR A 180 8.39 -6.34 -6.68
CA THR A 180 9.00 -7.66 -6.39
C THR A 180 10.51 -7.50 -6.11
N VAL A 181 11.26 -6.93 -7.05
CA VAL A 181 12.74 -6.94 -7.06
C VAL A 181 13.35 -5.60 -6.65
N VAL A 182 12.84 -4.44 -7.12
CA VAL A 182 13.48 -3.12 -6.93
C VAL A 182 12.60 -2.12 -6.16
N LYS A 183 13.09 -1.57 -5.05
CA LYS A 183 12.22 -0.86 -4.07
C LYS A 183 12.07 0.64 -4.21
N GLU A 184 12.75 1.24 -5.17
CA GLU A 184 12.77 2.69 -5.37
C GLU A 184 11.92 3.18 -6.54
N GLY A 185 10.69 2.69 -6.66
CA GLY A 185 9.76 3.13 -7.69
C GLY A 185 9.19 4.52 -7.43
N ASN A 186 9.31 5.43 -8.40
CA ASN A 186 8.51 6.64 -8.43
C ASN A 186 7.17 6.36 -9.14
N LYS A 187 6.06 6.75 -8.52
CA LYS A 187 4.71 6.57 -9.06
C LYS A 187 4.03 7.93 -9.22
N LYS A 188 3.27 8.13 -10.30
CA LYS A 188 2.30 9.22 -10.48
C LYS A 188 0.95 8.54 -10.70
N GLY A 189 0.09 8.60 -9.69
CA GLY A 189 -1.09 7.72 -9.59
C GLY A 189 -0.69 6.24 -9.58
N LYS A 190 -1.35 5.41 -10.40
CA LYS A 190 -1.00 3.97 -10.57
C LYS A 190 0.13 3.71 -11.55
N VAL A 191 0.57 4.71 -12.31
CA VAL A 191 1.68 4.50 -13.24
C VAL A 191 2.95 4.56 -12.47
N VAL A 192 3.61 3.40 -12.43
CA VAL A 192 5.01 3.37 -12.11
C VAL A 192 5.76 3.93 -13.29
N ILE A 193 6.51 4.97 -12.97
CA ILE A 193 7.18 5.74 -13.96
C ILE A 193 8.55 5.12 -14.17
N PHE A 194 9.28 4.79 -13.10
CA PHE A 194 10.42 3.84 -13.09
C PHE A 194 11.08 3.80 -11.68
N ALA A 195 12.06 2.91 -11.46
CA ALA A 195 12.89 2.89 -10.25
C ALA A 195 14.15 3.77 -10.36
N ARG A 196 14.64 4.45 -9.32
CA ARG A 196 15.82 5.37 -9.37
C ARG A 196 17.16 4.71 -9.79
N SER A 197 17.25 4.26 -11.03
CA SER A 197 18.31 3.36 -11.49
C SER A 197 19.33 4.05 -12.38
N VAL A 198 18.92 5.00 -13.20
CA VAL A 198 19.82 5.89 -13.97
C VAL A 198 19.41 7.31 -13.63
N ILE A 199 20.36 8.09 -13.12
CA ILE A 199 20.11 9.38 -12.49
C ILE A 199 21.09 10.40 -13.07
N GLY A 200 20.54 11.51 -13.55
CA GLY A 200 21.32 12.66 -13.98
C GLY A 200 21.38 13.75 -12.91
N ASP A 201 21.89 14.91 -13.31
CA ASP A 201 21.84 16.10 -12.46
C ASP A 201 20.38 16.56 -12.24
N ALA A 202 20.05 16.99 -11.02
CA ALA A 202 18.74 17.53 -10.66
C ALA A 202 18.35 18.77 -11.48
N SER A 203 19.32 19.45 -12.11
CA SER A 203 19.09 20.53 -13.08
C SER A 203 18.28 20.09 -14.31
N SER A 204 18.15 18.79 -14.56
CA SER A 204 17.32 18.22 -15.63
C SER A 204 15.82 18.53 -15.51
N GLY A 205 15.36 18.96 -14.33
CA GLY A 205 13.95 19.20 -14.04
C GLY A 205 13.11 17.95 -13.81
N ASN A 206 13.70 16.75 -13.95
CA ASN A 206 13.00 15.49 -13.77
C ASN A 206 12.83 15.13 -12.30
N TYR A 207 11.63 14.68 -11.90
CA TYR A 207 11.34 14.42 -10.49
C TYR A 207 12.13 13.23 -9.89
N TRP A 208 12.64 12.32 -10.73
CA TRP A 208 13.44 11.18 -10.30
C TRP A 208 14.90 11.54 -9.97
N ASP A 209 15.42 12.61 -10.56
CA ASP A 209 16.76 13.16 -10.29
C ASP A 209 16.77 14.00 -8.99
N LYS A 210 15.61 14.18 -8.32
CA LYS A 210 15.51 14.98 -7.09
C LYS A 210 16.41 14.45 -5.98
N GLY A 211 17.31 15.32 -5.52
CA GLY A 211 18.28 15.04 -4.48
C GLY A 211 19.59 14.44 -5.00
N THR A 212 19.80 14.47 -6.33
CA THR A 212 21.06 14.10 -6.97
C THR A 212 21.74 15.36 -7.52
N SER A 213 23.06 15.45 -7.36
CA SER A 213 23.88 16.54 -7.89
C SER A 213 25.12 15.93 -8.50
N ILE A 214 25.47 16.32 -9.73
CA ILE A 214 26.66 15.84 -10.41
C ILE A 214 27.44 17.05 -10.91
N ASN A 215 28.61 17.28 -10.33
CA ASN A 215 29.54 18.30 -10.79
C ASN A 215 30.80 17.59 -11.31
N LEU A 216 31.09 17.75 -12.60
CA LEU A 216 32.27 17.20 -13.26
C LEU A 216 32.97 18.35 -13.97
N ASP A 217 34.21 18.62 -13.59
CA ASP A 217 35.10 19.45 -14.37
C ASP A 217 35.75 18.58 -15.46
N LYS A 218 35.26 18.71 -16.70
CA LYS A 218 35.78 17.94 -17.83
C LYS A 218 37.24 18.25 -18.17
N ALA A 219 37.77 19.42 -17.79
CA ALA A 219 39.14 19.79 -18.08
C ALA A 219 40.14 19.13 -17.14
N THR A 220 39.80 19.02 -15.85
CA THR A 220 40.68 18.41 -14.83
C THR A 220 40.33 16.95 -14.53
N GLY A 221 39.13 16.52 -14.88
CA GLY A 221 38.58 15.21 -14.51
C GLY A 221 38.08 15.14 -13.06
N ASN A 222 38.19 16.23 -12.29
CA ASN A 222 37.71 16.27 -10.91
C ASN A 222 36.18 16.23 -10.89
N PHE A 223 35.62 15.39 -10.03
CA PHE A 223 34.17 15.30 -9.88
C PHE A 223 33.73 15.23 -8.43
N LYS A 224 32.50 15.69 -8.22
CA LYS A 224 31.73 15.56 -7.00
C LYS A 224 30.31 15.18 -7.38
N ALA A 225 29.93 13.95 -7.04
CA ALA A 225 28.59 13.45 -7.23
C ALA A 225 27.95 13.16 -5.88
N SER A 226 26.68 13.52 -5.71
CA SER A 226 25.92 13.17 -4.53
C SER A 226 24.51 12.73 -4.89
N PHE A 227 23.95 11.82 -4.09
CA PHE A 227 22.56 11.39 -4.21
C PHE A 227 21.98 11.00 -2.86
N LYS A 228 20.67 11.11 -2.72
CA LYS A 228 19.95 10.60 -1.54
C LYS A 228 19.70 9.11 -1.68
N SER A 229 20.21 8.34 -0.73
CA SER A 229 19.91 6.91 -0.60
C SER A 229 18.43 6.65 -0.38
N PHE A 230 17.98 5.42 -0.65
CA PHE A 230 16.61 5.03 -0.33
C PHE A 230 16.32 5.20 1.15
N ARG A 231 15.32 6.02 1.47
CA ARG A 231 14.88 6.25 2.87
C ARG A 231 14.33 5.01 3.57
N HIS A 232 14.18 3.88 2.87
CA HIS A 232 13.73 2.60 3.43
C HIS A 232 14.63 1.43 3.05
N THR A 233 15.90 1.69 2.78
CA THR A 233 16.93 0.64 2.79
C THR A 233 16.87 -0.10 4.12
N ALA A 234 16.96 -1.43 4.11
CA ALA A 234 17.00 -2.19 5.36
C ALA A 234 18.23 -1.81 6.21
N PRO A 235 18.14 -1.93 7.54
CA PRO A 235 19.30 -1.78 8.41
C PRO A 235 20.44 -2.71 7.97
N ASP A 236 21.67 -2.23 8.14
CA ASP A 236 22.90 -3.00 7.94
C ASP A 236 23.08 -3.49 6.50
N THR A 237 22.57 -2.72 5.53
CA THR A 237 22.72 -3.02 4.09
C THR A 237 24.01 -2.42 3.53
N GLY A 238 24.91 -3.26 3.03
CA GLY A 238 26.15 -2.84 2.37
C GLY A 238 25.98 -2.52 0.88
N PHE A 239 26.75 -1.55 0.40
CA PHE A 239 26.82 -1.10 -0.99
C PHE A 239 28.26 -1.04 -1.47
N ASP A 240 28.46 -1.36 -2.74
CA ASP A 240 29.70 -1.16 -3.46
C ASP A 240 29.56 0.00 -4.45
N VAL A 241 30.60 0.81 -4.55
CA VAL A 241 30.70 1.96 -5.45
C VAL A 241 31.73 1.66 -6.54
N TYR A 242 31.31 1.80 -7.79
CA TYR A 242 32.15 1.64 -8.98
C TYR A 242 32.17 2.96 -9.73
N VAL A 243 33.37 3.47 -10.04
CA VAL A 243 33.56 4.66 -10.86
C VAL A 243 34.22 4.25 -12.16
N ASN A 244 33.58 4.58 -13.28
CA ASN A 244 33.96 4.17 -14.64
C ASN A 244 34.34 2.68 -14.72
N GLY A 245 33.51 1.82 -14.12
CA GLY A 245 33.63 0.36 -14.16
C GLY A 245 34.58 -0.25 -13.12
N THR A 246 35.39 0.55 -12.42
CA THR A 246 36.32 0.06 -11.39
C THR A 246 35.76 0.28 -10.00
N LYS A 247 35.84 -0.73 -9.13
CA LYS A 247 35.39 -0.62 -7.73
C LYS A 247 36.28 0.38 -6.98
N SER A 248 35.68 1.44 -6.44
CA SER A 248 36.40 2.53 -5.78
C SER A 248 36.14 2.59 -4.27
N GLY A 249 35.06 1.99 -3.78
CA GLY A 249 34.77 1.95 -2.35
C GLY A 249 33.52 1.15 -2.01
N SER A 250 33.21 1.12 -0.72
CA SER A 250 32.01 0.49 -0.18
C SER A 250 31.50 1.29 1.01
N TYR A 251 30.20 1.26 1.28
CA TYR A 251 29.61 1.87 2.48
C TYR A 251 28.42 1.04 2.98
N THR A 252 28.04 1.24 4.24
CA THR A 252 26.91 0.56 4.87
C THR A 252 25.83 1.55 5.28
N ILE A 253 24.58 1.17 5.04
CA ILE A 253 23.42 1.93 5.52
C ILE A 253 22.93 1.36 6.85
N GLU A 254 23.03 2.16 7.90
CA GLU A 254 22.57 1.88 9.25
C GLU A 254 21.10 2.30 9.47
N LYS A 255 20.54 1.82 10.58
CA LYS A 255 19.14 2.09 10.97
C LYS A 255 18.83 3.58 11.13
N ASN A 256 17.68 4.00 10.61
CA ASN A 256 17.13 5.34 10.81
C ASN A 256 15.73 5.31 11.46
N GLY A 257 15.70 5.03 12.77
CA GLY A 257 14.45 4.93 13.54
C GLY A 257 13.88 3.51 13.64
N PHE A 258 12.56 3.40 13.82
CA PHE A 258 11.89 2.10 13.97
C PHE A 258 11.73 1.38 12.63
N TRP A 259 12.28 0.17 12.53
CA TRP A 259 12.21 -0.68 11.35
C TRP A 259 11.02 -1.66 11.45
N LEU A 260 10.03 -1.50 10.57
CA LEU A 260 8.93 -2.45 10.42
C LEU A 260 9.37 -3.60 9.52
N ALA A 261 9.86 -4.70 10.11
CA ALA A 261 10.47 -5.80 9.37
C ALA A 261 9.59 -6.37 8.25
N LYS A 262 8.33 -6.78 8.52
CA LYS A 262 7.45 -7.31 7.48
C LYS A 262 6.91 -6.24 6.52
N GLY A 263 6.97 -4.96 6.91
CA GLY A 263 6.63 -3.85 6.01
C GLY A 263 7.81 -3.38 5.16
N TYR A 264 9.03 -3.78 5.55
CA TYR A 264 10.32 -3.40 5.00
C TYR A 264 10.45 -1.88 4.87
N ARG A 265 10.14 -1.18 5.97
CA ARG A 265 10.06 0.28 5.98
C ARG A 265 10.38 0.86 7.34
N TYR A 266 11.04 2.02 7.36
CA TYR A 266 11.03 2.87 8.55
C TYR A 266 9.71 3.62 8.67
N MET A 267 9.08 3.52 9.83
CA MET A 267 7.83 4.20 10.13
C MET A 267 7.68 4.36 11.64
N ASN A 268 7.05 5.45 12.07
CA ASN A 268 6.62 5.60 13.46
C ASN A 268 5.32 4.81 13.70
N PRO A 269 5.30 3.80 14.59
CA PRO A 269 4.10 3.02 14.90
C PRO A 269 2.92 3.87 15.42
N LEU A 270 3.18 5.03 16.02
CA LEU A 270 2.13 5.93 16.51
C LEU A 270 1.22 6.45 15.39
N VAL A 271 1.74 6.61 14.17
CA VAL A 271 0.93 7.00 13.01
C VAL A 271 -0.15 5.95 12.74
N VAL A 272 0.18 4.66 12.92
CA VAL A 272 -0.78 3.55 12.76
C VAL A 272 -1.82 3.59 13.87
N VAL A 273 -1.41 3.83 15.12
CA VAL A 273 -2.34 3.94 16.26
C VAL A 273 -3.32 5.08 16.04
N ILE A 274 -2.85 6.28 15.70
CA ILE A 274 -3.70 7.45 15.45
C ILE A 274 -4.63 7.19 14.27
N GLY A 275 -4.10 6.62 13.18
CA GLY A 275 -4.92 6.21 12.03
C GLY A 275 -6.02 5.22 12.41
N ALA A 276 -5.67 4.19 13.20
CA ALA A 276 -6.63 3.20 13.68
C ALA A 276 -7.68 3.81 14.64
N ILE A 277 -7.31 4.80 15.46
CA ILE A 277 -8.28 5.56 16.27
C ILE A 277 -9.27 6.28 15.36
N LEU A 278 -8.78 7.06 14.39
CA LEU A 278 -9.65 7.84 13.50
C LEU A 278 -10.57 6.94 12.66
N VAL A 279 -10.00 5.91 12.04
CA VAL A 279 -10.78 4.96 11.23
C VAL A 279 -11.72 4.13 12.10
N GLY A 280 -11.30 3.72 13.31
CA GLY A 280 -12.13 2.99 14.27
C GLY A 280 -13.30 3.84 14.79
N THR A 281 -13.07 5.11 15.11
CA THR A 281 -14.13 6.06 15.51
C THR A 281 -15.15 6.22 14.40
N TYR A 282 -14.70 6.44 13.17
CA TYR A 282 -15.57 6.49 12.01
C TYR A 282 -16.36 5.17 11.84
N PHE A 283 -15.66 4.04 11.91
CA PHE A 283 -16.24 2.72 11.68
C PHE A 283 -17.29 2.35 12.73
N SER A 284 -17.04 2.60 14.01
CA SER A 284 -18.03 2.34 15.07
C SER A 284 -19.21 3.32 15.06
N MET A 285 -19.06 4.52 14.48
CA MET A 285 -20.15 5.48 14.32
C MET A 285 -21.09 5.13 13.16
N ILE A 286 -20.52 4.72 12.02
CA ILE A 286 -21.26 4.48 10.77
C ILE A 286 -21.58 3.00 10.57
N GLY A 287 -20.83 2.09 11.19
CA GLY A 287 -21.01 0.64 11.12
C GLY A 287 -20.59 0.01 9.79
N ALA A 288 -19.89 0.75 8.91
CA ALA A 288 -19.55 0.35 7.55
C ALA A 288 -18.12 0.77 7.15
N ALA A 289 -17.52 0.04 6.20
CA ALA A 289 -16.27 0.38 5.51
C ALA A 289 -14.96 0.42 6.35
N GLY A 290 -14.96 -0.03 7.60
CA GLY A 290 -13.77 0.03 8.47
C GLY A 290 -12.51 -0.62 7.89
N GLY A 291 -12.59 -1.88 7.44
CA GLY A 291 -11.43 -2.60 6.89
C GLY A 291 -10.92 -2.01 5.57
N MET A 292 -11.83 -1.44 4.77
CA MET A 292 -11.51 -0.76 3.52
C MET A 292 -10.79 0.56 3.74
N LEU A 293 -11.30 1.36 4.69
CA LEU A 293 -10.69 2.63 5.07
C LEU A 293 -9.34 2.40 5.76
N MET A 294 -9.21 1.36 6.58
CA MET A 294 -7.93 0.98 7.17
C MET A 294 -6.94 0.55 6.09
N GLY A 295 -7.37 -0.31 5.15
CA GLY A 295 -6.53 -0.70 4.02
C GLY A 295 -6.13 0.50 3.14
N ALA A 296 -7.02 1.49 2.98
CA ALA A 296 -6.69 2.74 2.31
C ALA A 296 -5.66 3.55 3.11
N PHE A 297 -5.88 3.76 4.40
CA PHE A 297 -4.94 4.45 5.28
C PHE A 297 -3.57 3.78 5.26
N GLN A 298 -3.51 2.46 5.40
CA GLN A 298 -2.26 1.70 5.31
C GLN A 298 -1.59 1.84 3.95
N ALA A 299 -2.35 1.79 2.85
CA ALA A 299 -1.79 1.99 1.52
C ALA A 299 -1.23 3.40 1.30
N LEU A 300 -1.74 4.41 2.01
CA LEU A 300 -1.31 5.80 1.87
C LEU A 300 -0.14 6.15 2.79
N PHE A 301 -0.29 5.84 4.08
CA PHE A 301 0.63 6.29 5.12
C PHE A 301 1.66 5.23 5.51
N VAL A 302 1.26 3.96 5.58
CA VAL A 302 2.20 2.88 5.89
C VAL A 302 3.05 2.61 4.66
N GLN A 303 2.42 2.20 3.56
CA GLN A 303 3.03 1.62 2.35
C GLN A 303 4.01 0.49 2.68
N THR A 304 4.05 -0.53 1.86
CA THR A 304 4.97 -1.66 2.06
C THR A 304 6.01 -1.66 0.95
N ALA A 305 7.27 -1.90 1.31
CA ALA A 305 8.41 -1.74 0.41
C ALA A 305 9.32 -2.99 0.40
N GLY A 306 8.82 -4.18 0.77
CA GLY A 306 9.65 -5.38 0.99
C GLY A 306 9.84 -6.29 -0.21
N PRO A 307 11.07 -6.78 -0.51
CA PRO A 307 11.39 -7.58 -1.69
C PRO A 307 10.60 -8.90 -1.73
N VAL A 308 10.73 -9.64 -2.83
CA VAL A 308 9.97 -10.86 -3.20
C VAL A 308 9.55 -11.68 -1.99
N GLY A 309 8.28 -12.11 -1.96
CA GLY A 309 7.69 -12.90 -0.87
C GLY A 309 6.95 -12.07 0.17
N ILE A 310 7.31 -10.80 0.35
CA ILE A 310 6.47 -9.84 1.07
C ILE A 310 5.55 -9.18 0.06
N ASN A 311 4.51 -9.90 -0.35
CA ASN A 311 3.44 -9.26 -1.08
C ASN A 311 2.86 -8.18 -0.14
N ALA A 312 3.15 -6.93 -0.45
CA ALA A 312 2.71 -5.72 0.22
C ALA A 312 1.25 -5.80 0.72
N ALA A 313 0.40 -6.45 -0.06
CA ALA A 313 -1.00 -6.66 0.25
C ALA A 313 -1.25 -7.76 1.29
N ASN A 314 -0.43 -8.81 1.35
CA ASN A 314 -0.61 -9.96 2.24
C ASN A 314 -0.13 -9.72 3.67
N VAL A 315 0.74 -8.73 3.93
CA VAL A 315 1.08 -8.30 5.31
C VAL A 315 0.05 -7.30 5.85
N LEU A 316 -0.45 -6.42 4.99
CA LEU A 316 -1.42 -5.38 5.36
C LEU A 316 -2.83 -5.95 5.54
N ARG A 317 -3.29 -6.83 4.64
CA ARG A 317 -4.67 -7.37 4.68
C ARG A 317 -5.03 -8.08 5.98
N PRO A 318 -4.21 -9.00 6.54
CA PRO A 318 -4.52 -9.62 7.82
C PRO A 318 -4.57 -8.61 8.98
N SER A 319 -3.70 -7.59 8.95
CA SER A 319 -3.67 -6.56 10.00
C SER A 319 -4.91 -5.65 9.97
N ASN A 320 -5.52 -5.42 8.79
CA ASN A 320 -6.76 -4.64 8.68
C ASN A 320 -7.96 -5.28 9.39
N ILE A 321 -7.95 -6.61 9.51
CA ILE A 321 -9.00 -7.36 10.22
C ILE A 321 -8.99 -7.03 11.71
N ALA A 322 -7.81 -6.72 12.27
CA ALA A 322 -7.71 -6.32 13.66
C ALA A 322 -8.59 -5.09 13.94
N LEU A 323 -8.64 -4.11 13.02
CA LEU A 323 -9.50 -2.95 13.19
C LEU A 323 -10.98 -3.36 13.21
N THR A 324 -11.39 -4.17 12.23
CA THR A 324 -12.80 -4.58 12.07
C THR A 324 -13.26 -5.54 13.15
N LEU A 325 -12.36 -6.14 13.92
CA LEU A 325 -12.68 -6.95 15.08
C LEU A 325 -12.69 -6.13 16.38
N PHE A 326 -11.64 -5.36 16.64
CA PHE A 326 -11.45 -4.69 17.94
C PHE A 326 -12.16 -3.34 18.05
N SER A 327 -12.42 -2.64 16.96
CA SER A 327 -13.25 -1.42 17.00
C SER A 327 -14.70 -1.71 17.41
N PRO A 328 -15.39 -2.73 16.85
CA PRO A 328 -16.68 -3.17 17.37
C PRO A 328 -16.64 -3.51 18.86
N LEU A 329 -15.63 -4.26 19.31
CA LEU A 329 -15.46 -4.63 20.72
C LEU A 329 -15.31 -3.39 21.63
N GLY A 330 -14.57 -2.36 21.19
CA GLY A 330 -14.45 -1.10 21.90
C GLY A 330 -15.79 -0.35 22.03
N SER A 331 -16.63 -0.39 21.00
CA SER A 331 -17.99 0.18 21.05
C SER A 331 -19.02 -0.71 21.76
N PHE A 332 -18.70 -1.99 21.97
CA PHE A 332 -19.68 -3.02 22.34
C PHE A 332 -20.29 -2.78 23.71
N TYR A 333 -19.46 -2.49 24.73
CA TYR A 333 -19.94 -2.25 26.07
C TYR A 333 -21.00 -1.13 26.10
N ARG A 334 -20.76 -0.05 25.37
CA ARG A 334 -21.70 1.08 25.33
C ARG A 334 -22.98 0.73 24.59
N PHE A 335 -22.90 0.15 23.39
CA PHE A 335 -24.09 -0.16 22.61
C PHE A 335 -24.92 -1.31 23.21
N ALA A 336 -24.28 -2.33 23.77
CA ALA A 336 -24.94 -3.53 24.28
C ALA A 336 -25.41 -3.37 25.73
N VAL A 337 -24.56 -2.82 26.61
CA VAL A 337 -24.81 -2.80 28.07
C VAL A 337 -25.37 -1.45 28.52
N VAL A 338 -24.70 -0.34 28.15
CA VAL A 338 -25.09 1.01 28.63
C VAL A 338 -26.37 1.48 27.95
N GLU A 339 -26.43 1.42 26.62
CA GLU A 339 -27.54 2.00 25.83
C GLU A 339 -28.55 0.93 25.37
N LYS A 340 -28.21 -0.36 25.50
CA LYS A 340 -29.09 -1.50 25.15
C LYS A 340 -29.71 -1.37 23.75
N ARG A 341 -28.91 -1.02 22.75
CA ARG A 341 -29.31 -0.75 21.35
C ARG A 341 -29.02 -1.91 20.39
N VAL A 342 -28.65 -3.09 20.92
CA VAL A 342 -28.33 -4.27 20.11
C VAL A 342 -29.55 -5.19 20.03
N ALA A 343 -30.09 -5.36 18.83
CA ALA A 343 -31.09 -6.41 18.54
C ALA A 343 -30.38 -7.76 18.38
N TRP A 344 -30.16 -8.47 19.50
CA TRP A 344 -29.38 -9.70 19.53
C TRP A 344 -29.82 -10.80 18.56
N PRO A 345 -31.11 -11.14 18.43
CA PRO A 345 -31.52 -12.20 17.50
C PRO A 345 -31.11 -11.88 16.06
N VAL A 346 -31.26 -10.62 15.65
CA VAL A 346 -30.88 -10.17 14.31
C VAL A 346 -29.36 -10.17 14.14
N GLY A 347 -28.63 -9.61 15.10
CA GLY A 347 -27.17 -9.53 15.06
C GLY A 347 -26.51 -10.91 14.99
N LEU A 348 -27.00 -11.86 15.80
CA LEU A 348 -26.51 -13.25 15.82
C LEU A 348 -26.89 -14.00 14.56
N SER A 349 -28.14 -13.93 14.10
CA SER A 349 -28.55 -14.56 12.85
C SER A 349 -27.76 -14.02 11.65
N PHE A 350 -27.56 -12.71 11.57
CA PHE A 350 -26.79 -12.09 10.50
C PHE A 350 -25.31 -12.50 10.56
N GLY A 351 -24.70 -12.47 11.75
CA GLY A 351 -23.32 -12.88 11.99
C GLY A 351 -23.08 -14.35 11.65
N ALA A 352 -23.98 -15.25 12.06
CA ALA A 352 -23.92 -16.67 11.72
C ALA A 352 -24.00 -16.89 10.20
N GLY A 353 -24.91 -16.19 9.52
CA GLY A 353 -25.01 -16.20 8.06
C GLY A 353 -23.70 -15.77 7.39
N ILE A 354 -23.11 -14.67 7.85
CA ILE A 354 -21.83 -14.16 7.31
C ILE A 354 -20.70 -15.15 7.55
N PHE A 355 -20.63 -15.77 8.73
CA PHE A 355 -19.63 -16.76 9.06
C PHE A 355 -19.71 -17.96 8.11
N ILE A 356 -20.91 -18.51 7.91
CA ILE A 356 -21.17 -19.62 6.97
C ILE A 356 -20.81 -19.22 5.53
N GLY A 357 -21.32 -18.07 5.07
CA GLY A 357 -21.07 -17.60 3.70
C GLY A 357 -19.60 -17.32 3.43
N SER A 358 -18.87 -16.77 4.40
CA SER A 358 -17.46 -16.39 4.23
C SER A 358 -16.49 -17.57 4.30
N ILE A 359 -16.71 -18.53 5.20
CA ILE A 359 -15.80 -19.69 5.35
C ILE A 359 -16.13 -20.78 4.35
N TRP A 360 -17.42 -21.12 4.20
CA TRP A 360 -17.83 -22.34 3.52
C TRP A 360 -18.12 -22.11 2.04
N LEU A 361 -18.95 -21.12 1.70
CA LEU A 361 -19.37 -20.90 0.30
C LEU A 361 -18.45 -19.95 -0.47
N GLY A 362 -17.81 -19.00 0.21
CA GLY A 362 -16.97 -17.99 -0.44
C GLY A 362 -15.73 -18.55 -1.12
N THR A 363 -15.17 -19.66 -0.65
CA THR A 363 -14.03 -20.36 -1.28
C THR A 363 -14.38 -20.87 -2.68
N TYR A 364 -15.55 -21.48 -2.84
CA TYR A 364 -16.02 -21.99 -4.14
C TYR A 364 -16.27 -20.87 -5.14
N VAL A 365 -16.95 -19.79 -4.73
CA VAL A 365 -17.26 -18.67 -5.63
C VAL A 365 -16.00 -17.96 -6.14
N THR A 366 -14.96 -17.84 -5.31
CA THR A 366 -13.69 -17.23 -5.73
C THR A 366 -12.92 -18.01 -6.79
N GLN A 367 -13.24 -19.30 -7.00
CA GLN A 367 -12.59 -20.12 -8.03
C GLN A 367 -13.20 -19.92 -9.43
N TYR A 368 -14.48 -19.57 -9.51
CA TYR A 368 -15.22 -19.47 -10.78
C TYR A 368 -15.40 -18.04 -11.32
N VAL A 369 -15.22 -17.01 -10.48
CA VAL A 369 -15.42 -15.60 -10.90
C VAL A 369 -14.08 -14.87 -11.01
N SER A 370 -13.80 -14.30 -12.19
CA SER A 370 -12.57 -13.51 -12.37
C SER A 370 -12.57 -12.24 -11.50
N MET A 371 -11.46 -12.00 -10.80
CA MET A 371 -11.27 -10.88 -9.86
C MET A 371 -11.50 -9.49 -10.50
N THR A 372 -11.34 -9.36 -11.82
CA THR A 372 -11.54 -8.10 -12.54
C THR A 372 -13.02 -7.80 -12.74
N ALA A 373 -13.80 -8.72 -13.33
CA ALA A 373 -15.24 -8.54 -13.54
C ALA A 373 -15.99 -8.35 -12.21
N TYR A 374 -15.54 -9.06 -11.18
CA TYR A 374 -16.13 -8.99 -9.84
C TYR A 374 -16.03 -7.59 -9.21
N LYS A 375 -14.88 -6.91 -9.34
CA LYS A 375 -14.66 -5.56 -8.80
C LYS A 375 -15.56 -4.50 -9.43
N GLU A 376 -15.85 -4.64 -10.71
CA GLU A 376 -16.70 -3.70 -11.44
C GLU A 376 -18.16 -3.81 -10.98
N TRP A 377 -18.69 -5.03 -10.85
CA TRP A 377 -20.05 -5.27 -10.35
C TRP A 377 -20.26 -4.83 -8.90
N LEU A 378 -19.26 -5.00 -8.02
CA LEU A 378 -19.35 -4.44 -6.67
C LEU A 378 -19.39 -2.92 -6.68
N GLY A 379 -18.58 -2.28 -7.53
CA GLY A 379 -18.63 -0.82 -7.70
C GLY A 379 -20.04 -0.34 -8.03
N VAL A 380 -20.72 -1.00 -8.97
CA VAL A 380 -22.12 -0.72 -9.33
C VAL A 380 -23.05 -0.93 -8.14
N LEU A 381 -22.93 -2.05 -7.41
CA LEU A 381 -23.76 -2.34 -6.24
C LEU A 381 -23.59 -1.27 -5.14
N VAL A 382 -22.36 -0.83 -4.89
CA VAL A 382 -22.04 0.20 -3.90
C VAL A 382 -22.66 1.54 -4.28
N VAL A 383 -22.65 1.91 -5.56
CA VAL A 383 -23.33 3.12 -6.07
C VAL A 383 -24.83 3.01 -5.91
N ILE A 384 -25.43 1.88 -6.29
CA ILE A 384 -26.86 1.64 -6.12
C ILE A 384 -27.24 1.80 -4.64
N MET A 385 -26.45 1.23 -3.72
CA MET A 385 -26.67 1.38 -2.28
C MET A 385 -26.50 2.82 -1.82
N GLY A 386 -25.46 3.53 -2.29
CA GLY A 386 -25.24 4.95 -1.97
C GLY A 386 -26.39 5.84 -2.43
N ILE A 387 -26.85 5.68 -3.68
CA ILE A 387 -28.01 6.38 -4.23
C ILE A 387 -29.26 6.02 -3.42
N LYS A 388 -29.50 4.72 -3.15
CA LYS A 388 -30.67 4.27 -2.39
C LYS A 388 -30.68 4.87 -0.98
N THR A 389 -29.54 4.90 -0.28
CA THR A 389 -29.41 5.56 1.03
C THR A 389 -29.74 7.05 0.97
N LEU A 390 -29.35 7.76 -0.10
CA LEU A 390 -29.76 9.16 -0.31
C LEU A 390 -31.26 9.30 -0.63
N MET A 391 -31.82 8.39 -1.42
CA MET A 391 -33.26 8.38 -1.73
C MET A 391 -34.11 8.22 -0.46
N GLU A 392 -33.62 7.50 0.56
CA GLU A 392 -34.31 7.38 1.84
C GLU A 392 -34.44 8.71 2.60
N LEU A 393 -33.57 9.68 2.32
CA LEU A 393 -33.62 11.00 2.93
C LEU A 393 -34.62 11.93 2.24
N THR A 394 -35.19 11.52 1.11
CA THR A 394 -36.19 12.33 0.39
C THR A 394 -37.48 12.46 1.20
N PRO A 395 -38.19 13.60 1.11
CA PRO A 395 -39.44 13.82 1.85
C PRO A 395 -40.49 12.72 1.58
N GLY A 396 -40.59 12.24 0.34
CA GLY A 396 -41.51 11.18 -0.05
C GLY A 396 -41.19 9.83 0.63
N ALA A 397 -39.92 9.45 0.71
CA ALA A 397 -39.51 8.22 1.41
C ALA A 397 -39.67 8.33 2.93
N MET A 398 -39.31 9.47 3.51
CA MET A 398 -39.49 9.74 4.94
C MET A 398 -40.96 9.73 5.38
N ASN A 399 -41.87 10.22 4.53
CA ASN A 399 -43.31 10.18 4.81
C ASN A 399 -43.88 8.74 4.79
N LYS A 400 -43.29 7.85 3.99
CA LYS A 400 -43.62 6.42 4.00
C LYS A 400 -43.09 5.70 5.25
N ARG A 401 -41.99 6.18 5.83
CA ARG A 401 -41.34 5.61 7.03
C ARG A 401 -41.74 6.37 8.30
N LYS A 402 -43.03 6.29 8.65
CA LYS A 402 -43.64 7.01 9.80
C LYS A 402 -42.87 6.79 11.11
N ASN A 403 -42.49 5.54 11.42
CA ASN A 403 -41.79 5.16 12.65
C ASN A 403 -40.40 5.80 12.74
N ILE A 404 -39.65 5.85 11.62
CA ILE A 404 -38.35 6.54 11.58
C ILE A 404 -38.54 8.04 11.75
N LYS A 405 -39.49 8.64 11.03
CA LYS A 405 -39.79 10.08 11.12
C LYS A 405 -40.16 10.49 12.56
N ALA A 406 -41.02 9.73 13.22
CA ALA A 406 -41.42 9.96 14.60
C ALA A 406 -40.24 9.81 15.57
N MET A 407 -39.40 8.78 15.39
CA MET A 407 -38.18 8.62 16.18
C MET A 407 -37.20 9.78 15.98
N THR A 408 -36.96 10.21 14.73
CA THR A 408 -36.06 11.35 14.45
C THR A 408 -36.56 12.64 15.12
N GLN A 409 -37.88 12.87 15.16
CA GLN A 409 -38.46 14.02 15.87
C GLN A 409 -38.24 13.94 17.38
N LYS A 410 -38.49 12.77 18.00
CA LYS A 410 -38.25 12.54 19.43
C LYS A 410 -36.76 12.70 19.80
N PHE A 411 -35.87 12.17 18.96
CA PHE A 411 -34.43 12.35 19.12
C PHE A 411 -34.03 13.83 19.06
N ASN A 412 -34.48 14.57 18.04
CA ASN A 412 -34.16 16.00 17.90
C ASN A 412 -34.68 16.83 19.08
N ALA A 413 -35.87 16.50 19.60
CA ALA A 413 -36.42 17.15 20.78
C ALA A 413 -35.56 16.87 22.04
N ALA A 414 -35.12 15.62 22.23
CA ALA A 414 -34.20 15.26 23.31
C ALA A 414 -32.84 15.97 23.18
N VAL A 415 -32.31 16.13 21.97
CA VAL A 415 -31.08 16.89 21.71
C VAL A 415 -31.25 18.36 22.10
N LYS A 416 -32.37 18.96 21.74
CA LYS A 416 -32.67 20.36 22.07
C LYS A 416 -32.77 20.54 23.58
N LYS A 417 -33.50 19.66 24.26
CA LYS A 417 -33.64 19.68 25.72
C LYS A 417 -32.28 19.56 26.41
N ALA A 418 -31.44 18.59 26.01
CA ALA A 418 -30.11 18.41 26.58
C ALA A 418 -29.18 19.63 26.40
N LYS A 419 -29.30 20.34 25.26
CA LYS A 419 -28.56 21.60 25.04
C LYS A 419 -29.05 22.74 25.93
N GLU A 420 -30.35 22.79 26.21
CA GLU A 420 -30.98 23.82 27.05
C GLU A 420 -30.73 23.57 28.54
N THR A 421 -30.75 22.31 29.00
CA THR A 421 -30.58 21.94 30.41
C THR A 421 -29.12 21.67 30.80
N GLY A 422 -28.21 21.53 29.84
CA GLY A 422 -26.82 21.11 30.09
C GLY A 422 -26.68 19.65 30.52
N GLU A 423 -27.78 18.89 30.55
CA GLU A 423 -27.79 17.47 30.93
C GLU A 423 -27.21 16.59 29.81
N ALA A 424 -26.64 15.45 30.20
CA ALA A 424 -26.16 14.48 29.23
C ALA A 424 -27.34 13.85 28.46
N MET A 425 -27.34 13.99 27.13
CA MET A 425 -28.34 13.30 26.30
C MET A 425 -28.24 11.78 26.45
N GLU A 426 -29.35 11.17 26.87
CA GLU A 426 -29.57 9.73 26.90
C GLU A 426 -30.16 9.22 25.59
N MET A 427 -29.71 8.05 25.15
CA MET A 427 -30.23 7.39 23.95
C MET A 427 -31.36 6.44 24.33
N GLY A 428 -32.37 6.32 23.45
CA GLY A 428 -33.38 5.28 23.58
C GLY A 428 -32.78 3.87 23.57
N SER A 429 -33.44 2.94 24.25
CA SER A 429 -33.08 1.52 24.35
C SER A 429 -34.04 0.64 23.52
N ILE A 430 -33.61 -0.59 23.25
CA ILE A 430 -34.46 -1.60 22.61
C ILE A 430 -35.27 -2.33 23.68
N GLU A 431 -36.59 -2.30 23.53
CA GLU A 431 -37.53 -3.04 24.35
C GLU A 431 -38.15 -4.18 23.52
N PRO A 432 -37.73 -5.44 23.72
CA PRO A 432 -38.28 -6.55 22.94
C PRO A 432 -39.75 -6.79 23.31
N ILE A 433 -40.61 -6.89 22.29
CA ILE A 433 -42.03 -7.28 22.44
C ILE A 433 -42.18 -8.77 22.15
N LYS A 434 -41.58 -9.24 21.06
CA LYS A 434 -41.69 -10.63 20.59
C LYS A 434 -40.35 -11.11 20.07
N THR A 435 -39.89 -12.24 20.62
CA THR A 435 -38.64 -12.92 20.23
C THR A 435 -38.93 -14.18 19.43
N GLY A 436 -38.90 -14.09 18.11
CA GLY A 436 -39.00 -15.23 17.19
C GLY A 436 -37.88 -15.24 16.16
N ILE A 437 -37.60 -16.41 15.59
CA ILE A 437 -36.55 -16.60 14.57
C ILE A 437 -36.95 -15.98 13.22
N THR A 438 -38.24 -15.88 12.94
CA THR A 438 -38.81 -15.28 11.70
C THR A 438 -39.56 -13.98 11.94
N ASP A 439 -39.93 -13.68 13.19
CA ASP A 439 -40.69 -12.49 13.58
C ASP A 439 -40.14 -11.94 14.90
N TYR A 440 -39.22 -10.97 14.80
CA TYR A 440 -38.70 -10.20 15.92
C TYR A 440 -39.32 -8.81 15.92
N ARG A 441 -39.92 -8.42 17.05
CA ARG A 441 -40.53 -7.10 17.23
C ARG A 441 -40.00 -6.42 18.48
N PHE A 442 -39.67 -5.14 18.36
CA PHE A 442 -39.13 -4.36 19.46
C PHE A 442 -39.56 -2.89 19.36
N LYS A 443 -39.60 -2.19 20.49
CA LYS A 443 -39.76 -0.73 20.52
C LYS A 443 -38.40 -0.06 20.61
N PHE A 444 -38.27 1.07 19.94
CA PHE A 444 -37.14 1.98 20.05
C PHE A 444 -37.67 3.41 19.96
N TRP A 445 -37.40 4.24 20.97
CA TRP A 445 -38.05 5.56 21.14
C TRP A 445 -39.60 5.49 21.12
N GLY A 446 -40.16 4.40 21.65
CA GLY A 446 -41.60 4.15 21.68
C GLY A 446 -42.22 3.76 20.32
N GLU A 447 -41.42 3.66 19.26
CA GLU A 447 -41.89 3.21 17.93
C GLU A 447 -41.60 1.72 17.75
N GLU A 448 -42.58 0.97 17.23
CA GLU A 448 -42.43 -0.48 16.98
C GLU A 448 -41.70 -0.75 15.66
N PHE A 449 -40.72 -1.65 15.70
CA PHE A 449 -39.99 -2.14 14.55
C PHE A 449 -40.12 -3.65 14.45
N ARG A 450 -40.35 -4.15 13.23
CA ARG A 450 -40.45 -5.58 12.91
C ARG A 450 -39.33 -5.98 11.97
N ILE A 451 -38.69 -7.09 12.28
CA ILE A 451 -37.57 -7.63 11.48
C ILE A 451 -37.61 -9.16 11.50
N ASN A 452 -37.10 -9.78 10.44
CA ASN A 452 -37.02 -11.23 10.30
C ASN A 452 -35.56 -11.68 10.46
N PRO A 453 -35.15 -12.22 11.62
CA PRO A 453 -33.78 -12.67 11.84
C PRO A 453 -33.30 -13.71 10.83
N LEU A 454 -34.15 -14.66 10.43
CA LEU A 454 -33.82 -15.68 9.43
C LEU A 454 -33.50 -15.08 8.05
N LEU A 455 -34.28 -14.08 7.61
CA LEU A 455 -33.97 -13.35 6.37
C LEU A 455 -32.56 -12.73 6.44
N PHE A 456 -32.19 -12.19 7.60
CA PHE A 456 -30.86 -11.65 7.80
C PHE A 456 -29.76 -12.72 7.87
N ALA A 457 -30.04 -13.94 8.33
CA ALA A 457 -29.10 -15.04 8.16
C ALA A 457 -28.82 -15.33 6.68
N ILE A 458 -29.86 -15.40 5.84
CA ILE A 458 -29.72 -15.65 4.40
C ILE A 458 -28.97 -14.50 3.72
N LEU A 459 -29.34 -13.25 4.00
CA LEU A 459 -28.61 -12.07 3.51
C LEU A 459 -27.16 -12.08 4.00
N GLY A 460 -26.93 -12.55 5.22
CA GLY A 460 -25.61 -12.74 5.81
C GLY A 460 -24.74 -13.68 4.99
N ILE A 461 -25.30 -14.79 4.51
CA ILE A 461 -24.58 -15.73 3.64
C ILE A 461 -24.12 -15.03 2.35
N ILE A 462 -25.01 -14.30 1.68
CA ILE A 462 -24.69 -13.56 0.44
C ILE A 462 -23.59 -12.53 0.71
N VAL A 463 -23.73 -11.72 1.78
CA VAL A 463 -22.73 -10.72 2.14
C VAL A 463 -21.41 -11.37 2.56
N GLY A 464 -21.45 -12.53 3.22
CA GLY A 464 -20.27 -13.31 3.62
C GLY A 464 -19.48 -13.83 2.42
N ILE A 465 -20.16 -14.36 1.41
CA ILE A 465 -19.56 -14.76 0.12
C ILE A 465 -18.91 -13.55 -0.53
N VAL A 466 -19.65 -12.43 -0.61
CA VAL A 466 -19.15 -11.21 -1.25
C VAL A 466 -17.91 -10.67 -0.53
N SER A 467 -17.99 -10.63 0.81
CA SER A 467 -16.92 -10.22 1.72
C SER A 467 -15.64 -11.04 1.54
N ARG A 468 -15.77 -12.38 1.53
CA ARG A 468 -14.64 -13.31 1.34
C ARG A 468 -13.93 -13.07 0.02
N ALA A 469 -14.70 -12.92 -1.06
CA ALA A 469 -14.14 -12.70 -2.39
C ALA A 469 -13.41 -11.36 -2.54
N PHE A 470 -13.79 -10.33 -1.75
CA PHE A 470 -13.11 -9.04 -1.74
C PHE A 470 -11.98 -8.91 -0.71
N GLY A 471 -11.95 -9.75 0.33
CA GLY A 471 -10.96 -9.69 1.41
C GLY A 471 -11.04 -8.40 2.25
N ILE A 472 -12.17 -7.69 2.20
CA ILE A 472 -12.37 -6.34 2.74
C ILE A 472 -13.02 -6.34 4.14
N GLY A 473 -13.57 -7.48 4.58
CA GLY A 473 -14.42 -7.56 5.77
C GLY A 473 -15.79 -6.96 5.49
N GLY A 474 -16.83 -7.81 5.52
CA GLY A 474 -18.14 -7.58 4.89
C GLY A 474 -19.00 -6.47 5.47
N GLY A 475 -18.46 -5.70 6.42
CA GLY A 475 -19.16 -4.66 7.18
C GLY A 475 -19.80 -3.55 6.32
N PHE A 476 -19.21 -3.24 5.16
CA PHE A 476 -19.63 -2.07 4.39
C PHE A 476 -21.03 -2.16 3.76
N LEU A 477 -21.50 -3.37 3.47
CA LEU A 477 -22.86 -3.59 2.95
C LEU A 477 -23.89 -3.81 4.07
N LEU A 478 -23.46 -4.09 5.30
CA LEU A 478 -24.36 -4.47 6.39
C LEU A 478 -25.34 -3.34 6.74
N VAL A 479 -24.83 -2.11 6.89
CA VAL A 479 -25.66 -0.97 7.29
C VAL A 479 -26.62 -0.52 6.18
N PRO A 480 -26.19 -0.36 4.91
CA PRO A 480 -27.12 -0.12 3.80
C PRO A 480 -28.20 -1.20 3.68
N MET A 481 -27.86 -2.47 3.89
CA MET A 481 -28.84 -3.56 3.83
C MET A 481 -29.88 -3.45 4.97
N MET A 482 -29.44 -3.17 6.20
CA MET A 482 -30.36 -2.99 7.35
C MET A 482 -31.28 -1.78 7.19
N THR A 483 -30.73 -0.65 6.75
CA THR A 483 -31.49 0.60 6.58
C THR A 483 -32.45 0.53 5.40
N THR A 484 -32.07 -0.18 4.32
CA THR A 484 -32.87 -0.24 3.08
C THR A 484 -33.84 -1.41 3.00
N ILE A 485 -33.51 -2.57 3.57
CA ILE A 485 -34.37 -3.77 3.52
C ILE A 485 -35.23 -3.85 4.77
N ALA A 486 -34.66 -3.65 5.96
CA ALA A 486 -35.41 -3.72 7.21
C ALA A 486 -35.98 -2.38 7.68
N ALA A 487 -35.73 -1.29 6.95
CA ALA A 487 -36.17 0.06 7.31
C ALA A 487 -35.83 0.42 8.77
N LEU A 488 -34.66 -0.03 9.24
CA LEU A 488 -34.18 0.28 10.59
C LEU A 488 -33.53 1.66 10.62
N PRO A 489 -33.65 2.38 11.75
CA PRO A 489 -32.91 3.60 11.95
C PRO A 489 -31.41 3.31 12.13
N MET A 490 -30.55 4.25 11.71
CA MET A 490 -29.09 4.10 11.81
C MET A 490 -28.62 3.77 13.24
N TYR A 491 -29.26 4.35 14.25
CA TYR A 491 -28.92 4.14 15.67
C TYR A 491 -29.10 2.70 16.15
N VAL A 492 -29.88 1.89 15.44
CA VAL A 492 -30.09 0.46 15.71
C VAL A 492 -29.35 -0.40 14.68
N ALA A 493 -29.33 0.02 13.41
CA ALA A 493 -28.65 -0.71 12.34
C ALA A 493 -27.13 -0.84 12.56
N VAL A 494 -26.48 0.21 13.09
CA VAL A 494 -25.03 0.22 13.33
C VAL A 494 -24.60 -0.77 14.41
N PRO A 495 -25.17 -0.78 15.63
CA PRO A 495 -24.84 -1.82 16.62
C PRO A 495 -25.03 -3.25 16.10
N ILE A 496 -26.11 -3.51 15.34
CA ILE A 496 -26.38 -4.82 14.74
C ILE A 496 -25.30 -5.19 13.70
N SER A 497 -24.89 -4.24 12.85
CA SER A 497 -23.88 -4.48 11.83
C SER A 497 -22.49 -4.75 12.41
N LEU A 498 -22.15 -4.11 13.54
CA LEU A 498 -20.89 -4.33 14.24
C LEU A 498 -20.78 -5.75 14.77
N VAL A 499 -21.87 -6.34 15.29
CA VAL A 499 -21.92 -7.76 15.65
C VAL A 499 -21.62 -8.64 14.44
N GLY A 500 -22.32 -8.42 13.32
CA GLY A 500 -22.09 -9.18 12.08
C GLY A 500 -20.65 -9.04 11.55
N THR A 501 -20.04 -7.86 11.73
CA THR A 501 -18.66 -7.61 11.32
C THR A 501 -17.65 -8.34 12.19
N CYS A 502 -17.90 -8.52 13.49
CA CYS A 502 -17.05 -9.37 14.35
C CYS A 502 -16.98 -10.81 13.81
N PHE A 503 -18.13 -11.42 13.50
CA PHE A 503 -18.18 -12.77 12.92
C PHE A 503 -17.44 -12.83 11.58
N SER A 504 -17.66 -11.84 10.70
CA SER A 504 -16.92 -11.74 9.43
C SER A 504 -15.41 -11.66 9.63
N SER A 505 -14.97 -10.90 10.64
CA SER A 505 -13.55 -10.66 10.92
C SER A 505 -12.88 -11.93 11.44
N ILE A 506 -13.54 -12.65 12.34
CA ILE A 506 -13.07 -13.95 12.84
C ILE A 506 -12.92 -14.95 11.69
N GLY A 507 -13.95 -15.11 10.85
CA GLY A 507 -13.88 -16.05 9.71
C GLY A 507 -12.83 -15.66 8.67
N SER A 508 -12.61 -14.36 8.46
CA SER A 508 -11.54 -13.87 7.58
C SER A 508 -10.16 -14.14 8.16
N PHE A 509 -9.96 -13.88 9.46
CA PHE A 509 -8.70 -14.13 10.16
C PHE A 509 -8.30 -15.60 10.13
N ILE A 510 -9.23 -16.52 10.45
CA ILE A 510 -9.02 -17.97 10.33
C ILE A 510 -8.60 -18.31 8.89
N GLY A 511 -9.27 -17.73 7.90
CA GLY A 511 -8.89 -17.90 6.50
C GLY A 511 -7.47 -17.47 6.17
N TYR A 512 -6.98 -16.37 6.73
CA TYR A 512 -5.59 -15.94 6.53
C TYR A 512 -4.59 -16.86 7.21
N VAL A 513 -4.88 -17.29 8.45
CA VAL A 513 -4.03 -18.23 9.20
C VAL A 513 -3.91 -19.56 8.45
N LEU A 514 -5.01 -20.13 7.96
CA LEU A 514 -5.01 -21.38 7.18
C LEU A 514 -4.23 -21.26 5.87
N ASN A 515 -4.13 -20.06 5.29
CA ASN A 515 -3.34 -19.78 4.09
C ASN A 515 -1.87 -19.39 4.40
N GLY A 516 -1.44 -19.44 5.65
CA GLY A 516 -0.08 -19.07 6.07
C GLY A 516 0.20 -17.57 6.13
N TYR A 517 -0.83 -16.72 6.03
CA TYR A 517 -0.68 -15.26 6.06
C TYR A 517 -0.88 -14.72 7.49
N LEU A 518 0.20 -14.67 8.27
CA LEU A 518 0.17 -14.04 9.60
C LEU A 518 0.44 -12.54 9.53
N PRO A 519 -0.34 -11.70 10.25
CA PRO A 519 -0.08 -10.27 10.32
C PRO A 519 1.31 -9.97 10.89
N ASP A 520 1.79 -8.75 10.66
CA ASP A 520 2.86 -8.19 11.46
C ASP A 520 2.34 -7.91 12.88
N MET A 521 3.02 -8.45 13.90
CA MET A 521 2.53 -8.38 15.28
C MET A 521 2.54 -6.95 15.84
N VAL A 522 3.52 -6.14 15.43
CA VAL A 522 3.60 -4.73 15.86
C VAL A 522 2.48 -3.94 15.21
N LEU A 523 2.28 -4.12 13.90
CA LEU A 523 1.21 -3.46 13.17
C LEU A 523 -0.18 -3.89 13.68
N ALA A 524 -0.37 -5.18 13.93
CA ALA A 524 -1.60 -5.71 14.51
C ALA A 524 -1.84 -5.12 15.90
N GLY A 525 -0.84 -5.14 16.79
CA GLY A 525 -0.95 -4.55 18.13
C GLY A 525 -1.33 -3.06 18.10
N ALA A 526 -0.69 -2.28 17.23
CA ALA A 526 -1.00 -0.86 17.06
C ALA A 526 -2.46 -0.63 16.61
N ILE A 527 -2.94 -1.46 15.68
CA ILE A 527 -4.33 -1.39 15.18
C ILE A 527 -5.33 -1.89 16.21
N ILE A 528 -4.98 -2.88 17.03
CA ILE A 528 -5.84 -3.37 18.13
C ILE A 528 -6.07 -2.24 19.14
N ILE A 529 -4.97 -1.62 19.62
CA ILE A 529 -5.03 -0.53 20.61
C ILE A 529 -5.81 0.65 20.03
N GLY A 530 -5.43 1.11 18.83
CA GLY A 530 -6.08 2.25 18.20
C GLY A 530 -7.52 1.96 17.81
N GLY A 531 -7.81 0.76 17.31
CA GLY A 531 -9.16 0.33 16.96
C GLY A 531 -10.09 0.26 18.16
N PHE A 532 -9.65 -0.33 19.26
CA PHE A 532 -10.44 -0.42 20.49
C PHE A 532 -10.74 0.97 21.07
N ALA A 533 -9.74 1.84 21.17
CA ALA A 533 -9.90 3.23 21.60
C ALA A 533 -10.82 4.01 20.64
N GLY A 534 -10.61 3.84 19.33
CA GLY A 534 -11.42 4.42 18.28
C GLY A 534 -12.89 3.99 18.41
N GLY A 535 -13.14 2.71 18.67
CA GLY A 535 -14.48 2.16 18.87
C GLY A 535 -15.20 2.73 20.10
N MET A 536 -14.48 2.89 21.22
CA MET A 536 -15.02 3.58 22.39
C MET A 536 -15.44 5.01 22.03
N LEU A 537 -14.56 5.78 21.39
CA LEU A 537 -14.86 7.14 20.97
C LEU A 537 -16.03 7.18 19.97
N GLY A 538 -16.04 6.32 18.97
CA GLY A 538 -17.08 6.25 17.94
C GLY A 538 -18.47 6.00 18.52
N SER A 539 -18.57 5.12 19.52
CA SER A 539 -19.84 4.88 20.22
C SER A 539 -20.36 6.10 20.99
N ARG A 540 -19.45 6.95 21.52
CA ARG A 540 -19.83 8.21 22.17
C ARG A 540 -20.19 9.29 21.14
N CYS A 541 -19.46 9.35 20.04
CA CYS A 541 -19.66 10.35 18.98
C CYS A 541 -20.98 10.13 18.22
N GLN A 542 -21.44 8.89 18.08
CA GLN A 542 -22.64 8.59 17.28
C GLN A 542 -23.89 9.37 17.71
N LYS A 543 -24.11 9.57 19.02
CA LYS A 543 -25.26 10.33 19.54
C LYS A 543 -25.18 11.84 19.28
N MET A 544 -24.02 12.35 18.86
CA MET A 544 -23.84 13.77 18.52
C MET A 544 -24.38 14.09 17.11
N PHE A 545 -24.64 13.07 16.29
CA PHE A 545 -25.07 13.24 14.91
C PHE A 545 -26.52 12.82 14.70
N SER A 546 -27.24 13.59 13.90
CA SER A 546 -28.60 13.25 13.47
C SER A 546 -28.59 12.03 12.53
N GLU A 547 -29.72 11.31 12.47
CA GLU A 547 -29.88 10.19 11.55
C GLU A 547 -29.63 10.59 10.09
N LYS A 548 -30.06 11.79 9.70
CA LYS A 548 -29.80 12.35 8.38
C LYS A 548 -28.31 12.49 8.11
N THR A 549 -27.56 13.03 9.07
CA THR A 549 -26.11 13.22 8.94
C THR A 549 -25.40 11.86 8.81
N LEU A 550 -25.75 10.88 9.64
CA LEU A 550 -25.16 9.54 9.59
C LEU A 550 -25.40 8.86 8.22
N LYS A 551 -26.59 9.00 7.64
CA LYS A 551 -26.91 8.47 6.30
C LYS A 551 -26.16 9.19 5.18
N ILE A 552 -26.00 10.52 5.26
CA ILE A 552 -25.21 11.29 4.28
C ILE A 552 -23.74 10.84 4.33
N VAL A 553 -23.16 10.74 5.53
CA VAL A 553 -21.77 10.28 5.70
C VAL A 553 -21.58 8.88 5.16
N LEU A 554 -22.52 7.95 5.43
CA LEU A 554 -22.53 6.61 4.85
C LEU A 554 -22.55 6.66 3.31
N ALA A 555 -23.47 7.43 2.72
CA ALA A 555 -23.58 7.56 1.27
C ALA A 555 -22.29 8.13 0.64
N CYS A 556 -21.74 9.22 1.19
CA CYS A 556 -20.47 9.79 0.74
C CYS A 556 -19.34 8.76 0.78
N THR A 557 -19.33 7.91 1.80
CA THR A 557 -18.32 6.86 1.93
C THR A 557 -18.49 5.76 0.90
N LEU A 558 -19.74 5.36 0.61
CA LEU A 558 -20.01 4.43 -0.49
C LEU A 558 -19.58 5.01 -1.85
N PHE A 559 -19.87 6.27 -2.13
CA PHE A 559 -19.39 6.93 -3.36
C PHE A 559 -17.86 7.02 -3.42
N PHE A 560 -17.20 7.38 -2.32
CA PHE A 560 -15.74 7.37 -2.24
C PHE A 560 -15.16 6.00 -2.56
N LEU A 561 -15.74 4.93 -1.99
CA LEU A 561 -15.32 3.56 -2.27
C LEU A 561 -15.53 3.19 -3.74
N PHE A 562 -16.62 3.63 -4.36
CA PHE A 562 -16.86 3.43 -5.79
C PHE A 562 -15.77 4.07 -6.66
N PHE A 563 -15.44 5.35 -6.43
CA PHE A 563 -14.37 6.02 -7.19
C PHE A 563 -13.01 5.33 -7.02
N ARG A 564 -12.74 4.84 -5.80
CA ARG A 564 -11.55 4.03 -5.50
C ARG A 564 -11.56 2.70 -6.26
N PHE A 565 -12.69 2.01 -6.36
CA PHE A 565 -12.80 0.76 -7.12
C PHE A 565 -12.62 0.97 -8.63
N LEU A 566 -13.12 2.09 -9.19
CA LEU A 566 -12.98 2.42 -10.62
C LEU A 566 -11.61 3.00 -11.00
N LYS A 567 -10.66 3.10 -10.06
CA LYS A 567 -9.30 3.60 -10.32
C LYS A 567 -9.27 5.05 -10.85
N ILE A 568 -10.26 5.87 -10.50
CA ILE A 568 -10.30 7.31 -10.80
C ILE A 568 -9.46 8.01 -9.71
N GLU A 569 -8.15 7.79 -9.74
CA GLU A 569 -7.20 8.22 -8.71
C GLU A 569 -6.51 9.53 -9.10
N TYR A 570 -7.26 10.64 -9.05
CA TYR A 570 -6.67 11.96 -8.82
C TYR A 570 -6.84 12.43 -7.37
N TRP A 571 -7.64 11.71 -6.58
CA TRP A 571 -7.75 11.91 -5.14
C TRP A 571 -6.89 10.86 -4.45
N ILE A 572 -5.58 11.08 -4.38
CA ILE A 572 -4.70 11.05 -3.20
C ILE A 572 -3.29 11.48 -3.64
#